data_AF-A0A8W8KRR2-F1
#
_entry.id   AF-A0A8W8KRR2-F1
#
_cell.length_a   1.000
_cell.length_b   1.000
_cell.length_c   1.000
_cell.angle_alpha   90.00
_cell.angle_beta   90.00
_cell.angle_gamma   90.00
#
_symmetry.space_group_name_H-M   'P 1'
#
loop_
_entity.id
_entity.type
_entity.pdbx_description
1 polymer ?
#
loop_
_entity_poly.entity_id
_entity_poly.type
_entity_poly.pdbx_seq_one_letter_code
_entity_poly.pdbx_strand_id
1 'polypeptide(L)'
;ELLLGQPIFPGDSGVDQLVEIIKVLGTPTREQIREMNPNYTEFKFPQIKAHPWTKVFRPRTPPEAIQLVSRLLEYTPSARISPLEACAHTFFDELRDPSTRLPNGRELPPLLNFTPQELAIQPNLNSVLVPPHARNASDPGAVTGDTNPGTDGGTTQGATAATEQPV
;
A
#
# COMPACT_ATOMS: atom_id res chain seq x y z
N GLU A 1 -2.71 5.59 -14.02
CA GLU A 1 -1.46 5.80 -14.78
C GLU A 1 -0.50 4.62 -14.67
N LEU A 2 -0.02 4.25 -13.47
CA LEU A 2 0.92 3.13 -13.28
C LEU A 2 0.49 1.81 -13.96
N LEU A 3 -0.81 1.46 -13.89
CA LEU A 3 -1.35 0.25 -14.53
C LEU A 3 -1.37 0.31 -16.07
N LEU A 4 -1.39 1.52 -16.66
CA LEU A 4 -1.46 1.74 -18.11
C LEU A 4 -0.09 2.02 -18.73
N GLY A 5 0.82 2.61 -17.95
CA GLY A 5 2.11 3.15 -18.40
C GLY A 5 2.01 4.54 -19.04
N GLN A 6 0.85 5.19 -18.94
CA GLN A 6 0.54 6.51 -19.49
C GLN A 6 -0.61 7.16 -18.70
N PRO A 7 -0.83 8.48 -18.82
CA PRO A 7 -1.97 9.15 -18.22
C PRO A 7 -3.29 8.51 -18.67
N ILE A 8 -4.19 8.28 -17.70
CA ILE A 8 -5.51 7.70 -18.00
C ILE A 8 -6.45 8.73 -18.66
N PHE A 9 -6.24 10.02 -18.36
CA PHE A 9 -7.01 11.14 -18.89
C PHE A 9 -6.05 12.21 -19.42
N PRO A 10 -5.52 12.07 -20.65
CA PRO A 10 -4.58 13.02 -21.24
C PRO A 10 -5.31 14.22 -21.88
N GLY A 11 -5.74 15.19 -21.06
CA GLY A 11 -6.37 16.42 -21.55
C GLY A 11 -5.37 17.57 -21.73
N ASP A 12 -5.41 18.25 -22.87
CA ASP A 12 -4.56 19.42 -23.18
C ASP A 12 -5.12 20.74 -22.62
N SER A 13 -6.41 20.76 -22.27
CA SER A 13 -7.12 21.88 -21.64
C SER A 13 -8.12 21.38 -20.59
N GLY A 14 -8.70 22.28 -19.80
CA GLY A 14 -9.73 21.90 -18.82
C GLY A 14 -10.98 21.26 -19.45
N VAL A 15 -11.34 21.66 -20.68
CA VAL A 15 -12.45 21.07 -21.43
C VAL A 15 -12.06 19.69 -21.95
N ASP A 16 -10.86 19.56 -22.53
CA ASP A 16 -10.36 18.28 -23.05
C ASP A 16 -10.20 17.26 -21.92
N GLN A 17 -9.74 17.69 -20.75
CA GLN A 17 -9.65 16.86 -19.56
C GLN A 17 -11.00 16.25 -19.18
N LEU A 18 -12.07 17.05 -19.24
CA LEU A 18 -13.42 16.57 -18.95
C LEU A 18 -13.92 15.61 -20.02
N VAL A 19 -13.60 15.86 -21.30
CA VAL A 19 -13.92 14.95 -22.41
C VAL A 19 -13.22 13.59 -22.22
N GLU A 20 -11.94 13.57 -21.84
CA GLU A 20 -11.22 12.32 -21.55
C GLU A 20 -11.84 11.54 -20.38
N ILE A 21 -12.26 12.23 -19.31
CA ILE A 21 -12.96 11.58 -18.20
C ILE A 21 -14.29 10.97 -18.66
N ILE A 22 -15.09 11.72 -19.44
CA ILE A 22 -16.39 11.26 -19.95
C ILE A 22 -16.24 10.06 -20.90
N LYS A 23 -15.17 9.99 -21.70
CA LYS A 23 -14.91 8.82 -22.57
C LYS A 23 -14.80 7.51 -21.78
N VAL A 24 -14.32 7.57 -20.54
CA VAL A 24 -14.14 6.41 -19.65
C VAL A 24 -15.36 6.22 -18.74
N LEU A 25 -15.73 7.24 -17.96
CA LEU A 25 -16.80 7.16 -16.96
C LEU A 25 -18.22 7.30 -17.55
N GLY A 26 -18.32 7.71 -18.81
CA GLY A 26 -19.58 8.11 -19.43
C GLY A 26 -20.02 9.51 -19.01
N THR A 27 -21.16 9.94 -19.51
CA THR A 27 -21.72 11.26 -19.19
C THR A 27 -22.21 11.29 -17.74
N PRO A 28 -21.78 12.27 -16.91
CA PRO A 28 -22.25 12.36 -15.53
C PRO A 28 -23.75 12.65 -15.48
N THR A 29 -24.43 12.09 -14.48
CA THR A 29 -25.84 12.38 -14.23
C THR A 29 -26.02 13.80 -13.67
N ARG A 30 -27.26 14.30 -13.68
CA ARG A 30 -27.57 15.63 -13.12
C ARG A 30 -27.24 15.72 -11.63
N GLU A 31 -27.45 14.63 -10.91
CA GLU A 31 -27.16 14.51 -9.49
C GLU A 31 -25.65 14.55 -9.26
N GLN A 32 -24.86 13.80 -10.05
CA GLN A 32 -23.40 13.81 -9.98
C GLN A 32 -22.83 15.20 -10.27
N ILE A 33 -23.33 15.89 -11.30
CA ILE A 33 -22.93 17.27 -11.62
C ILE A 33 -23.20 18.20 -10.44
N ARG A 34 -24.38 18.09 -9.82
CA ARG A 34 -24.76 18.91 -8.66
C ARG A 34 -23.86 18.67 -7.46
N GLU A 35 -23.50 17.41 -7.18
CA GLU A 35 -22.57 17.05 -6.10
C GLU A 35 -21.14 17.58 -6.36
N MET A 36 -20.72 17.64 -7.62
CA MET A 36 -19.42 18.20 -8.01
C MET A 36 -19.37 19.73 -7.92
N ASN A 37 -20.39 20.40 -8.44
CA ASN A 37 -20.52 21.85 -8.40
C ASN A 37 -21.99 22.27 -8.50
N PRO A 38 -22.63 22.67 -7.38
CA PRO A 38 -24.04 23.08 -7.37
C PRO A 38 -24.36 24.29 -8.27
N ASN A 39 -23.36 25.13 -8.58
CA ASN A 39 -23.52 26.31 -9.42
C ASN A 39 -23.35 26.00 -10.92
N TYR A 40 -23.06 24.76 -11.28
CA TYR A 40 -22.90 24.34 -12.66
C TYR A 40 -24.29 24.05 -13.28
N THR A 41 -24.91 25.09 -13.82
CA THR A 41 -26.32 25.05 -14.21
C THR A 41 -26.56 24.48 -15.61
N GLU A 42 -25.67 24.67 -16.57
CA GLU A 42 -25.97 24.33 -17.97
C GLU A 42 -24.72 23.96 -18.79
N PHE A 43 -24.47 22.65 -18.91
CA PHE A 43 -23.69 22.10 -20.01
C PHE A 43 -24.35 20.81 -20.48
N LYS A 44 -24.72 20.77 -21.77
CA LYS A 44 -25.25 19.57 -22.41
C LYS A 44 -24.08 18.78 -22.97
N PHE A 45 -23.62 17.79 -22.23
CA PHE A 45 -22.70 16.79 -22.78
C PHE A 45 -23.45 15.87 -23.75
N PRO A 46 -22.82 15.44 -24.85
CA PRO A 46 -23.30 14.29 -25.59
C PRO A 46 -23.47 13.11 -24.63
N GLN A 47 -24.53 12.30 -24.83
CA GLN A 47 -24.74 11.10 -24.02
C GLN A 47 -23.78 10.00 -24.45
N ILE A 48 -22.79 9.73 -23.61
CA ILE A 48 -21.73 8.74 -23.80
C ILE A 48 -21.92 7.69 -22.71
N LYS A 49 -21.96 6.42 -23.12
CA LYS A 49 -22.01 5.29 -22.18
C LYS A 49 -20.64 5.08 -21.56
N ALA A 50 -20.61 4.78 -20.27
CA ALA A 50 -19.40 4.39 -19.56
C ALA A 50 -18.71 3.21 -20.26
N HIS A 51 -17.39 3.30 -20.39
CA HIS A 51 -16.59 2.17 -20.85
C HIS A 51 -16.37 1.22 -19.68
N PRO A 52 -16.62 -0.09 -19.83
CA PRO A 52 -16.36 -1.04 -18.75
C PRO A 52 -14.90 -0.99 -18.32
N TRP A 53 -14.64 -0.85 -17.01
CA TRP A 53 -13.29 -0.74 -16.47
C TRP A 53 -12.36 -1.89 -16.89
N THR A 54 -12.90 -3.09 -17.06
CA THR A 54 -12.16 -4.27 -17.54
C THR A 54 -11.63 -4.12 -18.97
N LYS A 55 -12.20 -3.22 -19.78
CA LYS A 55 -11.74 -2.89 -21.13
C LYS A 55 -10.82 -1.68 -21.18
N VAL A 56 -10.78 -0.88 -20.11
CA VAL A 56 -9.89 0.29 -20.00
C VAL A 56 -8.45 -0.16 -19.75
N PHE A 57 -8.28 -1.22 -18.95
CA PHE A 57 -6.98 -1.77 -18.61
C PHE A 57 -6.57 -2.95 -19.50
N ARG A 58 -5.29 -3.32 -19.43
CA ARG A 58 -4.75 -4.46 -20.18
C ARG A 58 -5.34 -5.76 -19.63
N PRO A 59 -5.50 -6.83 -20.43
CA PRO A 59 -6.09 -8.10 -19.97
C PRO A 59 -5.39 -8.77 -18.77
N ARG A 60 -4.12 -8.43 -18.52
CA ARG A 60 -3.33 -8.96 -17.40
C ARG A 60 -3.38 -8.08 -16.15
N THR A 61 -4.15 -7.00 -16.16
CA THR A 61 -4.30 -6.15 -14.98
C THR A 61 -5.10 -6.89 -13.91
N PRO A 62 -4.63 -6.97 -12.65
CA PRO A 62 -5.32 -7.72 -11.62
C PRO A 62 -6.72 -7.14 -11.33
N PRO A 63 -7.75 -7.98 -11.15
CA PRO A 63 -9.13 -7.52 -10.99
C PRO A 63 -9.33 -6.64 -9.75
N GLU A 64 -8.64 -6.93 -8.66
CA GLU A 64 -8.65 -6.14 -7.42
C GLU A 64 -8.08 -4.72 -7.62
N ALA A 65 -7.11 -4.55 -8.52
CA ALA A 65 -6.59 -3.24 -8.89
C ALA A 65 -7.64 -2.43 -9.67
N ILE A 66 -8.35 -3.09 -10.58
CA ILE A 66 -9.45 -2.49 -11.36
C ILE A 66 -10.58 -2.07 -10.42
N GLN A 67 -10.94 -2.93 -9.46
CA GLN A 67 -11.95 -2.62 -8.45
C GLN A 67 -11.56 -1.41 -7.61
N LEU A 68 -10.32 -1.36 -7.09
CA LEU A 68 -9.84 -0.21 -6.33
C LEU A 68 -9.92 1.09 -7.14
N VAL A 69 -9.44 1.09 -8.39
CA VAL A 69 -9.49 2.26 -9.25
C VAL A 69 -10.94 2.71 -9.52
N SER A 70 -11.85 1.77 -9.74
CA SER A 70 -13.27 2.10 -9.96
C SER A 70 -13.91 2.81 -8.76
N ARG A 71 -13.50 2.48 -7.52
CA ARG A 71 -13.98 3.13 -6.29
C ARG A 71 -13.29 4.47 -5.99
N LEU A 72 -12.15 4.75 -6.62
CA LEU A 72 -11.43 6.02 -6.51
C LEU A 72 -11.93 7.03 -7.55
N LEU A 73 -12.21 6.58 -8.77
CA LEU A 73 -12.56 7.41 -9.91
C LEU A 73 -14.09 7.54 -10.06
N GLU A 74 -14.71 8.15 -9.05
CA GLU A 74 -16.13 8.48 -9.02
C GLU A 74 -16.37 9.98 -9.24
N TYR A 75 -17.44 10.31 -9.96
CA TYR A 75 -17.86 11.70 -10.17
C TYR A 75 -18.26 12.35 -8.84
N THR A 76 -19.15 11.70 -8.09
CA THR A 76 -19.60 12.16 -6.78
C THR A 76 -18.44 12.09 -5.78
N PRO A 77 -17.96 13.23 -5.24
CA PRO A 77 -16.79 13.23 -4.37
C PRO A 77 -16.95 12.37 -3.11
N SER A 78 -18.16 12.39 -2.52
CA SER A 78 -18.50 11.61 -1.31
C SER A 78 -18.65 10.11 -1.55
N ALA A 79 -18.75 9.67 -2.80
CA ALA A 79 -18.80 8.25 -3.16
C ALA A 79 -17.42 7.60 -3.28
N ARG A 80 -16.35 8.42 -3.31
CA ARG A 80 -14.97 7.93 -3.40
C ARG A 80 -14.59 7.23 -2.10
N ILE A 81 -13.90 6.10 -2.23
CA ILE A 81 -13.33 5.37 -1.10
C ILE A 81 -12.40 6.28 -0.28
N SER A 82 -12.49 6.19 1.05
CA SER A 82 -11.63 6.97 1.94
C SER A 82 -10.16 6.48 1.86
N PRO A 83 -9.17 7.29 2.26
CA PRO A 83 -7.77 6.84 2.28
C PRO A 83 -7.55 5.58 3.13
N LEU A 84 -8.16 5.48 4.33
CA LEU A 84 -8.01 4.30 5.19
C LEU A 84 -8.75 3.09 4.64
N GLU A 85 -9.93 3.28 4.04
CA GLU A 85 -10.64 2.21 3.35
C GLU A 85 -9.88 1.70 2.13
N ALA A 86 -9.20 2.60 1.40
CA ALA A 86 -8.32 2.25 0.30
C ALA A 86 -7.12 1.47 0.79
N CYS A 87 -6.47 1.90 1.88
CA CYS A 87 -5.42 1.13 2.52
C CYS A 87 -5.93 -0.27 2.87
N ALA A 88 -7.13 -0.40 3.45
CA ALA A 88 -7.78 -1.67 3.81
C ALA A 88 -8.27 -2.52 2.62
N HIS A 89 -8.08 -2.07 1.37
CA HIS A 89 -8.54 -2.80 0.19
C HIS A 89 -7.75 -4.10 -0.03
N THR A 90 -8.39 -5.10 -0.63
CA THR A 90 -7.82 -6.43 -0.92
C THR A 90 -6.63 -6.38 -1.89
N PHE A 91 -6.56 -5.32 -2.71
CA PHE A 91 -5.41 -5.05 -3.56
C PHE A 91 -4.09 -4.96 -2.78
N PHE A 92 -4.15 -4.58 -1.50
CA PHE A 92 -2.98 -4.48 -0.63
C PHE A 92 -2.81 -5.67 0.32
N ASP A 93 -3.57 -6.76 0.15
CA ASP A 93 -3.46 -7.94 1.04
C ASP A 93 -2.08 -8.60 0.96
N GLU A 94 -1.45 -8.61 -0.22
CA GLU A 94 -0.07 -9.11 -0.38
C GLU A 94 0.92 -8.34 0.51
N LEU A 95 0.72 -7.03 0.71
CA LEU A 95 1.59 -6.22 1.58
C LEU A 95 1.39 -6.52 3.07
N ARG A 96 0.31 -7.21 3.43
CA ARG A 96 0.03 -7.69 4.79
C ARG A 96 0.52 -9.11 5.03
N ASP A 97 1.02 -9.80 4.00
CA ASP A 97 1.58 -11.14 4.19
C ASP A 97 3.01 -11.02 4.77
N PRO A 98 3.31 -11.64 5.92
CA PRO A 98 4.65 -11.60 6.53
C PRO A 98 5.74 -12.24 5.67
N SER A 99 5.38 -13.05 4.66
CA SER A 99 6.30 -13.68 3.72
C SER A 99 6.65 -12.80 2.52
N THR A 100 5.91 -11.70 2.30
CA THR A 100 6.14 -10.81 1.15
C THR A 100 7.49 -10.10 1.27
N ARG A 101 8.20 -10.03 0.14
CA ARG A 101 9.51 -9.37 0.02
C ARG A 101 9.53 -8.50 -1.23
N LEU A 102 10.42 -7.52 -1.22
CA LEU A 102 10.69 -6.72 -2.40
C LEU A 102 11.30 -7.60 -3.51
N PRO A 103 11.19 -7.21 -4.80
CA PRO A 103 11.77 -7.97 -5.91
C PRO A 103 13.30 -8.17 -5.82
N ASN A 104 13.99 -7.35 -5.03
CA ASN A 104 15.42 -7.47 -4.75
C ASN A 104 15.73 -8.38 -3.55
N GLY A 105 14.73 -9.06 -2.99
CA GLY A 105 14.84 -9.96 -1.84
C GLY A 105 14.85 -9.27 -0.46
N ARG A 106 14.84 -7.93 -0.39
CA ARG A 106 14.81 -7.19 0.88
C ARG A 106 13.43 -7.22 1.52
N GLU A 107 13.39 -6.99 2.83
CA GLU A 107 12.14 -6.81 3.57
C GLU A 107 11.41 -5.53 3.12
N LEU A 108 10.09 -5.53 3.28
CA LEU A 108 9.26 -4.35 3.06
C LEU A 108 9.62 -3.27 4.10
N PRO A 109 9.48 -1.97 3.76
CA PRO A 109 9.58 -0.91 4.75
C PRO A 109 8.46 -1.03 5.82
N PRO A 110 8.52 -0.23 6.91
CA PRO A 110 7.41 -0.15 7.85
C PRO A 110 6.13 0.34 7.15
N LEU A 111 5.16 -0.55 6.99
CA LEU A 111 3.86 -0.27 6.33
C LEU A 111 2.68 -0.28 7.31
N LEU A 112 2.82 -0.97 8.44
CA LEU A 112 1.72 -1.31 9.36
C LEU A 112 1.85 -0.62 10.73
N ASN A 113 2.77 0.33 10.86
CA ASN A 113 3.07 1.09 12.06
C ASN A 113 2.13 2.30 12.25
N PHE A 114 0.83 2.06 12.18
CA PHE A 114 -0.19 3.10 12.37
C PHE A 114 -0.15 3.66 13.79
N THR A 115 -0.27 4.97 13.89
CA THR A 115 -0.40 5.68 15.17
C THR A 115 -1.79 5.48 15.79
N PRO A 116 -1.94 5.63 17.11
CA PRO A 116 -3.26 5.61 17.75
C PRO A 116 -4.24 6.62 17.15
N GLN A 117 -3.74 7.77 16.70
CA GLN A 117 -4.53 8.82 16.06
C GLN A 117 -5.08 8.36 14.71
N GLU A 118 -4.27 7.70 13.88
CA GLU A 118 -4.72 7.16 12.59
C GLU A 118 -5.75 6.04 12.77
N LEU A 119 -5.51 5.14 13.72
CA LEU A 119 -6.43 4.02 14.03
C LEU A 119 -7.75 4.48 14.68
N ALA A 120 -7.81 5.70 15.22
CA ALA A 120 -9.02 6.27 15.78
C ALA A 120 -9.98 6.82 14.71
N ILE A 121 -9.50 7.10 13.48
CA ILE A 121 -10.31 7.69 12.41
C ILE A 121 -11.40 6.73 11.93
N GLN A 122 -11.06 5.45 11.69
CA GLN A 122 -12.00 4.41 11.29
C GLN A 122 -11.71 3.08 12.01
N PRO A 123 -12.15 2.93 13.29
CA PRO A 123 -11.77 1.79 14.12
C PRO A 123 -12.23 0.42 13.58
N ASN A 124 -13.29 0.41 12.76
CA ASN A 124 -13.80 -0.79 12.12
C ASN A 124 -12.81 -1.42 11.12
N LEU A 125 -11.81 -0.67 10.66
CA LEU A 125 -10.79 -1.15 9.72
C LEU A 125 -9.55 -1.73 10.41
N ASN A 126 -9.40 -1.55 11.72
CA ASN A 126 -8.17 -1.88 12.45
C ASN A 126 -7.81 -3.38 12.38
N SER A 127 -8.81 -4.26 12.26
CA SER A 127 -8.59 -5.71 12.08
C SER A 127 -7.93 -6.05 10.74
N VAL A 128 -8.17 -5.25 9.70
CA VAL A 128 -7.60 -5.41 8.36
C VAL A 128 -6.28 -4.65 8.24
N LEU A 129 -6.23 -3.43 8.78
CA LEU A 129 -5.04 -2.57 8.70
C LEU A 129 -3.86 -3.12 9.52
N VAL A 130 -4.14 -3.71 10.70
CA VAL A 130 -3.11 -4.26 11.60
C VAL A 130 -3.35 -5.75 11.85
N PRO A 131 -2.78 -6.63 10.99
CA PRO A 131 -2.91 -8.08 11.12
C PRO A 131 -2.21 -8.59 12.40
N PRO A 132 -2.53 -9.81 12.87
CA PRO A 132 -2.04 -10.32 14.15
C PRO A 132 -0.52 -10.31 14.32
N HIS A 133 0.25 -10.63 13.27
CA HIS A 133 1.71 -10.64 13.34
C HIS A 133 2.30 -9.23 13.49
N ALA A 134 1.63 -8.20 12.97
CA ALA A 134 2.10 -6.81 13.06
C ALA A 134 1.89 -6.23 14.47
N ARG A 135 0.87 -6.69 15.21
CA ARG A 135 0.58 -6.24 16.59
C ARG A 135 1.69 -6.62 17.57
N ASN A 136 2.36 -7.74 17.32
CA ASN A 136 3.45 -8.23 18.16
C ASN A 136 4.79 -7.56 17.81
N ALA A 137 4.93 -7.03 16.59
CA ALA A 137 6.14 -6.34 16.13
C ALA A 137 6.23 -4.88 16.61
N SER A 138 5.11 -4.30 17.05
CA SER A 138 5.06 -2.95 17.63
C SER A 138 5.58 -2.84 19.08
N ASP A 139 6.17 -3.90 19.64
CA ASP A 139 6.84 -3.86 20.94
C ASP A 139 8.36 -3.66 20.76
N PRO A 140 8.94 -2.48 21.07
CA PRO A 140 10.37 -2.20 20.88
C PRO A 140 11.31 -2.96 21.85
N GLY A 141 10.80 -3.93 22.62
CA GLY A 141 11.51 -4.59 23.71
C GLY A 141 12.28 -5.87 23.36
N ALA A 142 12.12 -6.45 22.18
CA ALA A 142 12.82 -7.68 21.80
C ALA A 142 14.19 -7.37 21.17
N VAL A 143 15.14 -6.92 22.00
CA VAL A 143 16.56 -6.97 21.66
C VAL A 143 16.91 -8.41 21.34
N THR A 144 17.30 -8.64 20.09
CA THR A 144 18.00 -9.84 19.62
C THR A 144 19.15 -10.14 20.56
N GLY A 145 18.99 -11.17 21.39
CA GLY A 145 20.08 -11.74 22.16
C GLY A 145 21.04 -12.44 21.21
N ASP A 146 22.05 -11.72 20.72
CA ASP A 146 23.26 -12.31 20.18
C ASP A 146 23.98 -13.05 21.30
N THR A 147 23.61 -14.31 21.51
CA THR A 147 24.36 -15.23 22.35
C THR A 147 25.34 -15.93 21.43
N ASN A 148 26.57 -15.41 21.37
CA ASN A 148 27.68 -16.00 20.64
C ASN A 148 28.37 -17.02 21.58
N PRO A 149 28.33 -18.35 21.35
CA PRO A 149 29.14 -19.28 22.11
C PRO A 149 30.49 -19.42 21.40
N GLY A 150 31.43 -18.56 21.76
CA GLY A 150 32.83 -18.69 21.35
C GLY A 150 33.49 -19.85 22.08
N THR A 151 33.72 -20.93 21.34
CA THR A 151 34.59 -22.06 21.63
C THR A 151 36.06 -21.63 21.78
N ASP A 152 36.73 -22.09 22.83
CA ASP A 152 38.11 -22.60 22.82
C ASP A 152 38.32 -23.31 24.17
N GLY A 153 38.70 -24.59 24.25
CA GLY A 153 39.69 -25.29 23.43
C GLY A 153 40.89 -25.56 24.34
N GLY A 154 40.85 -26.69 25.07
CA GLY A 154 41.87 -27.04 26.04
C GLY A 154 43.15 -27.63 25.45
N THR A 155 44.14 -27.74 26.34
CA THR A 155 45.35 -28.60 26.31
C THR A 155 46.67 -27.92 25.96
N THR A 156 47.56 -27.77 26.94
CA THR A 156 48.90 -28.41 26.94
C THR A 156 49.51 -28.38 28.34
N GLN A 157 49.68 -29.56 28.95
CA GLN A 157 50.65 -29.84 30.01
C GLN A 157 52.05 -29.99 29.40
N GLY A 158 53.08 -29.58 30.14
CA GLY A 158 54.48 -29.85 29.81
C GLY A 158 55.40 -29.40 30.94
N ALA A 159 55.62 -30.28 31.91
CA ALA A 159 56.57 -30.11 33.00
C ALA A 159 57.99 -30.43 32.53
N THR A 160 58.99 -29.64 32.97
CA THR A 160 60.36 -30.13 33.24
C THR A 160 61.03 -29.24 34.31
N ALA A 161 61.79 -29.88 35.18
CA ALA A 161 62.46 -29.35 36.37
C ALA A 161 63.97 -29.10 36.12
N ALA A 162 64.66 -28.59 37.17
CA ALA A 162 66.12 -28.39 37.36
C ALA A 162 66.64 -26.98 36.97
N THR A 163 67.54 -26.27 37.67
CA THR A 163 68.34 -26.45 38.90
C THR A 163 69.13 -25.13 39.18
N GLU A 164 69.52 -24.91 40.46
CA GLU A 164 70.61 -24.04 41.01
C GLU A 164 70.53 -22.48 41.05
N GLN A 165 70.27 -21.98 42.27
CA GLN A 165 71.13 -21.20 43.21
C GLN A 165 71.87 -19.88 42.83
N PRO A 166 72.20 -19.03 43.85
CA PRO A 166 72.16 -17.57 43.76
C PRO A 166 73.53 -16.87 43.78
N VAL A 167 73.50 -15.55 43.59
CA VAL A 167 74.44 -14.58 44.21
C VAL A 167 73.62 -13.42 44.77
#